data_AF-D4F4R3-F1
#
_entry.id   AF-D4F4R3-F1
#
_cell.length_a   1.000
_cell.length_b   1.000
_cell.length_c   1.000
_cell.angle_alpha   90.00
_cell.angle_beta   90.00
_cell.angle_gamma   90.00
#
_symmetry.space_group_name_H-M   'P 1'
#
loop_
_entity.id
_entity.type
_entity.pdbx_description
1 polymer ?
#
loop_
_entity_poly.entity_id
_entity_poly.type
_entity_poly.pdbx_seq_one_letter_code
_entity_poly.pdbx_strand_id
1 'polypeptide(L)'
;RLRQAGVRLTVAVDKVAASGGYMMACVADRIVAAPFAIIGSIGVVAQIPNFNRWLKKNDVDVELHTAGEFKRTLTLFGENTEAGREKFCQELDETHRLFKQFVQRQRPSLDVDAVATGEHWYGEQALEKGLVDELSTSDDLLIAEMEQAEVIAVRYMRRKGLMARMGMAAAQGADSLLLRWWQRGQRPLP
;
A
#
# COMPACT_ATOMS: atom_id res chain seq x y z
N ARG A 1 4.64 -4.13 16.98
CA ARG A 1 3.65 -3.77 18.03
C ARG A 1 2.84 -4.97 18.48
N LEU A 2 2.09 -5.67 17.61
CA LEU A 2 1.37 -6.90 18.01
C LEU A 2 2.33 -7.98 18.53
N ARG A 3 3.33 -8.37 17.73
CA ARG A 3 4.36 -9.33 18.14
C ARG A 3 5.16 -8.91 19.36
N GLN A 4 5.52 -7.62 19.45
CA GLN A 4 6.20 -7.05 20.62
C GLN A 4 5.35 -7.11 21.89
N ALA A 5 4.02 -7.13 21.77
CA ALA A 5 3.09 -7.32 22.88
C ALA A 5 2.80 -8.80 23.17
N GLY A 6 3.55 -9.73 22.55
CA GLY A 6 3.36 -11.18 22.73
C GLY A 6 2.16 -11.76 21.97
N VAL A 7 1.53 -10.98 21.09
CA VAL A 7 0.41 -11.47 20.28
C VAL A 7 0.96 -12.12 19.01
N ARG A 8 0.66 -13.40 18.81
CA ARG A 8 0.99 -14.13 17.59
C ARG A 8 0.22 -13.52 16.40
N LEU A 9 0.95 -13.19 15.35
CA LEU A 9 0.40 -12.53 14.16
C LEU A 9 0.48 -13.48 12.96
N THR A 10 -0.68 -13.79 12.39
CA THR A 10 -0.78 -14.49 11.10
C THR A 10 -1.30 -13.51 10.05
N VAL A 11 -0.70 -13.49 8.87
CA VAL A 11 -1.18 -12.73 7.70
C VAL A 11 -1.65 -13.71 6.64
N ALA A 12 -2.90 -13.58 6.19
CA ALA A 12 -3.45 -14.35 5.07
C ALA A 12 -3.50 -13.48 3.80
N VAL A 13 -3.08 -14.03 2.66
CA VAL A 13 -3.01 -13.33 1.38
C VAL A 13 -3.78 -14.09 0.31
N ASP A 14 -4.98 -13.62 -0.03
CA ASP A 14 -5.81 -14.28 -1.05
C ASP A 14 -5.49 -13.86 -2.48
N LYS A 15 -4.97 -12.63 -2.66
CA LYS A 15 -4.80 -12.03 -3.99
C LYS A 15 -3.38 -11.55 -4.24
N VAL A 16 -2.92 -10.56 -3.48
CA VAL A 16 -1.64 -9.90 -3.73
C VAL A 16 -1.01 -9.43 -2.43
N ALA A 17 0.24 -9.81 -2.21
CA ALA A 17 1.15 -9.18 -1.25
C ALA A 17 2.52 -9.05 -1.92
N ALA A 18 2.65 -8.06 -2.79
CA ALA A 18 3.86 -7.75 -3.55
C ALA A 18 4.42 -6.37 -3.17
N SER A 19 5.74 -6.19 -3.26
CA SER A 19 6.46 -4.95 -2.93
C SER A 19 6.12 -4.48 -1.51
N GLY A 20 5.54 -3.29 -1.34
CA GLY A 20 5.09 -2.78 -0.04
C GLY A 20 4.10 -3.70 0.69
N GLY A 21 3.30 -4.48 -0.04
CA GLY A 21 2.41 -5.48 0.56
C GLY A 21 3.19 -6.61 1.24
N TYR A 22 4.25 -7.11 0.60
CA TYR A 22 5.12 -8.11 1.21
C TYR A 22 5.91 -7.53 2.39
N MET A 23 6.35 -6.27 2.30
CA MET A 23 6.98 -5.55 3.42
C MET A 23 6.07 -5.50 4.66
N MET A 24 4.75 -5.41 4.48
CA MET A 24 3.80 -5.47 5.60
C MET A 24 3.58 -6.91 6.08
N ALA A 25 3.42 -7.85 5.15
CA ALA A 25 3.13 -9.26 5.46
C ALA A 25 4.29 -9.93 6.21
N CYS A 26 5.54 -9.64 5.83
CA CYS A 26 6.72 -10.31 6.39
C CYS A 26 6.93 -10.03 7.87
N VAL A 27 6.26 -9.02 8.45
CA VAL A 27 6.27 -8.75 9.89
C VAL A 27 5.57 -9.84 10.70
N ALA A 28 4.69 -10.65 10.09
CA ALA A 28 3.95 -11.70 10.77
C ALA A 28 4.85 -12.83 11.30
N ASP A 29 4.36 -13.59 12.27
CA ASP A 29 4.99 -14.85 12.68
C ASP A 29 4.72 -15.98 11.67
N ARG A 30 3.59 -15.89 10.97
CA ARG A 30 3.16 -16.84 9.94
C ARG A 30 2.49 -16.10 8.78
N ILE A 31 2.82 -16.46 7.55
CA ILE A 31 2.21 -15.96 6.32
C ILE A 31 1.56 -17.12 5.59
N VAL A 32 0.27 -17.01 5.35
CA VAL A 32 -0.54 -17.96 4.59
C VAL A 32 -0.96 -17.30 3.29
N ALA A 33 -0.89 -18.00 2.17
CA ALA A 33 -1.29 -17.44 0.89
C ALA A 33 -2.11 -18.43 0.07
N ALA A 34 -3.06 -17.91 -0.71
CA ALA A 34 -3.77 -18.73 -1.68
C ALA A 34 -2.77 -19.19 -2.78
N PRO A 35 -2.97 -20.38 -3.39
CA PRO A 35 -2.07 -20.93 -4.41
C PRO A 35 -1.72 -19.97 -5.56
N PHE A 36 -2.69 -19.15 -5.98
CA PHE A 36 -2.54 -18.18 -7.08
C PHE A 36 -2.34 -16.73 -6.61
N ALA A 37 -2.13 -16.49 -5.32
CA ALA A 37 -1.81 -15.16 -4.82
C ALA A 37 -0.44 -14.70 -5.36
N ILE A 38 -0.32 -13.42 -5.70
CA ILE A 38 0.94 -12.83 -6.16
C ILE A 38 1.75 -12.35 -4.95
N ILE A 39 2.90 -12.96 -4.72
CA ILE A 39 3.79 -12.71 -3.58
C ILE A 39 5.17 -12.25 -4.09
N GLY A 40 5.88 -11.46 -3.29
CA GLY A 40 7.27 -11.08 -3.55
C GLY A 40 7.38 -9.65 -4.08
N SER A 41 8.00 -9.47 -5.25
CA SER A 41 8.37 -8.15 -5.79
C SER A 41 9.17 -7.31 -4.80
N ILE A 42 10.15 -7.95 -4.16
CA ILE A 42 11.06 -7.29 -3.23
C ILE A 42 12.04 -6.47 -4.08
N GLY A 43 11.72 -5.19 -4.24
CA GLY A 43 12.45 -4.25 -5.08
C GLY A 43 11.84 -2.87 -4.99
N VAL A 44 12.57 -1.88 -5.53
CA VAL A 44 12.16 -0.47 -5.53
C VAL A 44 12.30 0.03 -6.95
N VAL A 45 11.22 0.62 -7.47
CA VAL A 45 11.20 1.23 -8.80
C VAL A 45 10.57 2.60 -8.70
N ALA A 46 11.07 3.55 -9.48
CA ALA A 46 10.45 4.85 -9.63
C ALA A 46 10.49 5.27 -11.09
N GLN A 47 9.38 5.85 -11.54
CA GLN A 47 9.22 6.35 -12.90
C GLN A 47 8.75 7.80 -12.84
N ILE A 48 9.47 8.69 -13.50
CA ILE A 48 9.19 10.13 -13.50
C ILE A 48 9.20 10.61 -14.95
N PRO A 49 8.03 10.89 -15.55
CA PRO A 49 8.00 11.44 -16.91
C PRO A 49 8.55 12.86 -16.92
N ASN A 50 9.32 13.24 -17.94
CA ASN A 50 9.88 14.59 -18.05
C ASN A 50 9.29 15.33 -19.26
N PHE A 51 8.59 16.42 -18.98
CA PHE A 51 7.91 17.28 -19.95
C PHE A 51 8.72 18.54 -20.29
N ASN A 52 9.94 18.70 -19.77
CA ASN A 52 10.74 19.91 -19.96
C ASN A 52 10.92 20.26 -21.43
N ARG A 53 11.23 19.27 -22.27
CA ARG A 53 11.40 19.46 -23.72
C ARG A 53 10.13 19.92 -24.42
N TRP A 54 8.97 19.42 -23.97
CA TRP A 54 7.67 19.82 -24.52
C TRP A 54 7.32 21.26 -24.12
N LEU A 55 7.58 21.63 -22.86
CA LEU A 55 7.36 22.99 -22.35
C LEU A 55 8.26 24.01 -23.05
N LYS A 56 9.56 23.73 -23.18
CA LYS A 56 10.53 24.57 -23.92
C LYS A 56 10.10 24.78 -25.38
N LYS A 57 9.47 23.78 -26.02
CA LYS A 57 8.98 23.89 -27.41
C LYS A 57 7.76 24.81 -27.54
N ASN A 58 7.01 25.03 -26.46
CA ASN A 58 5.80 25.87 -26.44
C ASN A 58 6.05 27.19 -25.69
N ASP A 59 7.31 27.59 -25.52
CA ASP A 59 7.70 28.83 -24.83
C ASP A 59 7.10 28.96 -23.42
N VAL A 60 6.99 27.84 -22.70
CA VAL A 60 6.54 27.80 -21.31
C VAL A 60 7.73 27.69 -20.37
N ASP A 61 7.93 28.74 -19.58
CA ASP A 61 8.96 28.78 -18.54
C ASP A 61 8.47 28.16 -17.23
N VAL A 62 9.33 27.34 -16.61
CA VAL A 62 9.09 26.75 -15.30
C VAL A 62 10.25 27.05 -14.38
N GLU A 63 9.99 27.86 -13.36
CA GLU A 63 10.97 28.21 -12.35
C GLU A 63 10.90 27.23 -11.16
N LEU A 64 12.08 26.75 -10.73
CA LEU A 64 12.21 25.90 -9.56
C LEU A 64 13.23 26.52 -8.60
N HIS A 65 12.78 26.87 -7.40
CA HIS A 65 13.64 27.32 -6.32
C HIS A 65 13.76 26.22 -5.27
N THR A 66 14.99 25.77 -5.01
CA THR A 66 15.30 24.77 -3.99
C THR A 66 16.48 25.22 -3.14
N ALA A 67 16.45 24.87 -1.85
CA ALA A 67 17.60 25.03 -0.95
C ALA A 67 18.34 23.69 -0.87
N GLY A 68 19.61 23.66 -1.25
CA GLY A 68 20.43 22.44 -1.31
C GLY A 68 20.36 21.74 -2.67
N GLU A 69 21.52 21.31 -3.16
CA GLU A 69 21.74 20.80 -4.52
C GLU A 69 20.89 19.57 -4.87
N PHE A 70 20.68 18.67 -3.91
CA PHE A 70 19.95 17.41 -4.12
C PHE A 70 18.59 17.36 -3.44
N LYS A 71 18.03 18.51 -3.02
CA LYS A 71 16.69 18.54 -2.39
C LYS A 71 15.58 18.10 -3.36
N ARG A 72 15.86 18.11 -4.67
CA ARG A 72 15.05 17.48 -5.71
C ARG A 72 15.95 16.89 -6.80
N THR A 73 16.13 15.57 -6.79
CA THR A 73 17.02 14.83 -7.70
C THR A 73 16.46 14.74 -9.13
N LEU A 74 15.16 14.47 -9.28
CA LEU A 74 14.46 14.47 -10.55
C LEU A 74 13.18 15.32 -10.50
N THR A 75 12.83 15.92 -11.63
CA THR A 75 11.66 16.78 -11.78
C THR A 75 10.84 16.41 -13.02
N LEU A 76 9.55 16.72 -12.98
CA LEU A 76 8.63 16.51 -14.11
C LEU A 76 8.78 17.60 -15.18
N PHE A 77 9.07 18.83 -14.76
CA PHE A 77 8.97 20.02 -15.63
C PHE A 77 10.29 20.76 -15.82
N GLY A 78 11.23 20.59 -14.90
CA GLY A 78 12.59 21.14 -14.99
C GLY A 78 13.52 20.21 -15.77
N GLU A 79 14.72 20.72 -16.03
CA GLU A 79 15.78 19.95 -16.67
C GLU A 79 16.43 19.00 -15.65
N ASN A 80 16.47 17.70 -15.98
CA ASN A 80 17.06 16.68 -15.12
C ASN A 80 18.51 16.44 -15.54
N THR A 81 19.46 16.86 -14.69
CA THR A 81 20.91 16.72 -14.89
C THR A 81 21.37 15.27 -14.69
N GLU A 82 22.56 14.93 -15.20
CA GLU A 82 23.14 13.60 -15.00
C GLU A 82 23.44 13.32 -13.52
N ALA A 83 24.03 14.28 -12.82
CA ALA A 83 24.25 14.17 -11.37
C ALA A 83 22.96 13.94 -10.58
N GLY A 84 21.83 14.56 -10.99
CA GLY A 84 20.51 14.32 -10.40
C GLY A 84 20.00 12.90 -10.65
N ARG A 85 20.26 12.34 -11.84
CA ARG A 85 19.93 10.94 -12.19
C ARG A 85 20.76 9.94 -11.39
N GLU A 86 22.08 10.14 -11.33
CA GLU A 86 22.98 9.30 -10.55
C GLU A 86 22.60 9.30 -9.08
N LYS A 87 22.33 10.48 -8.50
CA LYS A 87 21.88 10.59 -7.11
C LYS A 87 20.55 9.87 -6.88
N PHE A 88 19.61 9.97 -7.80
CA PHE A 88 18.33 9.27 -7.69
C PHE A 88 18.50 7.74 -7.75
N CYS A 89 19.37 7.23 -8.61
CA CYS A 89 19.70 5.80 -8.63
C CYS A 89 20.31 5.34 -7.30
N GLN A 90 21.23 6.13 -6.73
CA GLN A 90 21.80 5.84 -5.41
C GLN A 90 20.74 5.79 -4.30
N GLU A 91 19.74 6.68 -4.34
CA GLU A 91 18.62 6.69 -3.39
C GLU A 91 17.73 5.44 -3.54
N LEU A 92 17.51 4.97 -4.78
CA LEU A 92 16.78 3.73 -5.04
C LEU A 92 17.55 2.51 -4.51
N ASP A 93 18.86 2.44 -4.75
CA ASP A 93 19.72 1.37 -4.26
C ASP A 93 19.77 1.34 -2.73
N GLU A 94 19.86 2.50 -2.08
CA GLU A 94 19.82 2.60 -0.62
C GLU A 94 18.48 2.12 -0.08
N THR A 95 17.37 2.53 -0.71
CA THR A 95 16.02 2.09 -0.32
C THR A 95 15.86 0.59 -0.52
N HIS A 96 16.37 0.04 -1.61
CA HIS A 96 16.34 -1.40 -1.88
C HIS A 96 17.16 -2.18 -0.83
N ARG A 97 18.35 -1.70 -0.48
CA ARG A 97 19.17 -2.29 0.59
C ARG A 97 18.41 -2.29 1.93
N LEU A 98 17.78 -1.18 2.30
CA LEU A 98 16.98 -1.10 3.52
C LEU A 98 15.81 -2.08 3.51
N PHE A 99 15.15 -2.25 2.37
CA PHE A 99 14.07 -3.21 2.21
C PHE A 99 14.57 -4.66 2.39
N LYS A 100 15.66 -5.05 1.72
CA LYS A 100 16.29 -6.38 1.90
C LYS A 100 16.63 -6.65 3.36
N GLN A 101 17.27 -5.69 4.02
CA GLN A 101 17.62 -5.81 5.44
C GLN A 101 16.38 -5.93 6.33
N PHE A 102 15.30 -5.22 6.00
CA PHE A 102 14.04 -5.34 6.72
C PHE A 102 13.45 -6.74 6.58
N VAL A 103 13.38 -7.27 5.36
CA VAL A 103 12.89 -8.63 5.12
C VAL A 103 13.76 -9.66 5.84
N GLN A 104 15.08 -9.57 5.76
CA GLN A 104 16.00 -10.49 6.44
C GLN A 104 15.79 -10.51 7.96
N ARG A 105 15.57 -9.34 8.57
CA ARG A 105 15.30 -9.25 10.02
C ARG A 105 13.99 -9.93 10.42
N GLN A 106 12.97 -9.86 9.56
CA GLN A 106 11.67 -10.46 9.88
C GLN A 106 11.59 -11.95 9.49
N ARG A 107 12.37 -12.37 8.48
CA ARG A 107 12.44 -13.73 7.94
C ARG A 107 13.89 -14.22 7.93
N PRO A 108 14.50 -14.56 9.09
CA PRO A 108 15.93 -14.87 9.16
C PRO A 108 16.37 -16.11 8.38
N SER A 109 15.44 -17.05 8.13
CA SER A 109 15.68 -18.28 7.36
C SER A 109 15.52 -18.10 5.84
N LEU A 110 15.02 -16.94 5.38
CA LEU A 110 14.82 -16.67 3.97
C LEU A 110 16.14 -16.28 3.31
N ASP A 111 16.45 -16.89 2.16
CA ASP A 111 17.50 -16.41 1.27
C ASP A 111 17.01 -15.16 0.54
N VAL A 112 17.21 -14.00 1.18
CA VAL A 112 16.74 -12.71 0.66
C VAL A 112 17.41 -12.34 -0.66
N ASP A 113 18.66 -12.76 -0.90
CA ASP A 113 19.37 -12.43 -2.13
C ASP A 113 18.77 -13.16 -3.33
N ALA A 114 18.29 -14.40 -3.15
CA ALA A 114 17.61 -15.16 -4.19
C ALA A 114 16.21 -14.64 -4.54
N VAL A 115 15.55 -13.87 -3.65
CA VAL A 115 14.16 -13.39 -3.85
C VAL A 115 14.04 -11.86 -3.97
N ALA A 116 15.10 -11.11 -3.73
CA ALA A 116 15.14 -9.65 -3.87
C ALA A 116 15.63 -9.21 -5.26
N THR A 117 15.12 -9.87 -6.30
CA THR A 117 15.39 -9.55 -7.72
C THR A 117 14.36 -8.58 -8.31
N GLY A 118 13.28 -8.28 -7.59
CA GLY A 118 12.13 -7.51 -8.07
C GLY A 118 11.04 -8.37 -8.73
N GLU A 119 11.30 -9.66 -8.96
CA GLU A 119 10.34 -10.62 -9.49
C GLU A 119 9.21 -10.93 -8.49
N HIS A 120 8.10 -11.44 -9.01
CA HIS A 120 6.99 -11.94 -8.21
C HIS A 120 6.74 -13.41 -8.53
N TRP A 121 6.08 -14.09 -7.59
CA TRP A 121 5.81 -15.52 -7.64
C TRP A 121 4.36 -15.79 -7.23
N TYR A 122 3.76 -16.83 -7.80
CA TYR A 122 2.49 -17.32 -7.30
C TYR A 122 2.66 -18.01 -5.94
N GLY A 123 1.59 -18.11 -5.16
CA GLY A 123 1.60 -18.69 -3.81
C GLY A 123 2.37 -20.01 -3.72
N GLU A 124 2.13 -20.93 -4.66
CA GLU A 124 2.85 -22.22 -4.71
C GLU A 124 4.37 -22.05 -4.81
N GLN A 125 4.82 -21.23 -5.76
CA GLN A 125 6.24 -20.92 -5.95
C GLN A 125 6.84 -20.13 -4.78
N ALA A 126 6.02 -19.27 -4.16
CA ALA A 126 6.41 -18.48 -3.01
C ALA A 126 6.63 -19.36 -1.78
N LEU A 127 5.86 -20.46 -1.63
CA LEU A 127 6.06 -21.44 -0.57
C LEU A 127 7.41 -22.15 -0.76
N GLU A 128 7.71 -22.61 -1.97
CA GLU A 128 9.00 -23.25 -2.29
C GLU A 128 10.20 -22.35 -1.99
N LYS A 129 10.03 -21.03 -2.18
CA LYS A 129 11.05 -20.01 -1.91
C LYS A 129 11.07 -19.54 -0.45
N GLY A 130 10.17 -20.03 0.41
CA GLY A 130 10.07 -19.61 1.81
C GLY A 130 9.54 -18.18 2.01
N LEU A 131 8.95 -17.58 0.98
CA LEU A 131 8.28 -16.27 1.07
C LEU A 131 6.97 -16.36 1.86
N VAL A 132 6.32 -17.52 1.82
CA VAL A 132 5.15 -17.84 2.65
C VAL A 132 5.40 -19.13 3.42
N ASP A 133 4.60 -19.38 4.45
CA ASP A 133 4.75 -20.55 5.31
C ASP A 133 3.76 -21.66 4.96
N GLU A 134 2.63 -21.31 4.33
CA GLU A 134 1.56 -22.26 4.02
C GLU A 134 0.66 -21.81 2.88
N LEU A 135 0.04 -22.78 2.20
CA LEU A 135 -0.99 -22.56 1.21
C LEU A 135 -2.38 -22.77 1.80
N SER A 136 -3.18 -21.71 1.83
CA SER A 136 -4.61 -21.76 2.19
C SER A 136 -5.28 -20.44 1.82
N THR A 137 -6.60 -20.40 1.82
CA THR A 137 -7.36 -19.15 1.71
C THR A 137 -7.65 -18.56 3.08
N SER A 138 -7.94 -17.26 3.14
CA SER A 138 -8.34 -16.62 4.40
C SER A 138 -9.60 -17.25 4.99
N ASP A 139 -10.58 -17.62 4.16
CA ASP A 139 -11.80 -18.29 4.58
C ASP A 139 -11.51 -19.67 5.19
N ASP A 140 -10.70 -20.50 4.50
CA ASP A 140 -10.32 -21.83 5.00
C ASP A 140 -9.53 -21.74 6.31
N LEU A 141 -8.60 -20.77 6.41
CA LEU A 141 -7.86 -20.49 7.64
C LEU A 141 -8.80 -20.14 8.79
N LEU A 142 -9.77 -19.25 8.57
CA LEU A 142 -10.72 -18.85 9.61
C LEU A 142 -11.61 -20.02 10.04
N ILE A 143 -12.13 -20.80 9.08
CA ILE A 143 -12.96 -21.98 9.36
C ILE A 143 -12.19 -23.00 10.21
N ALA A 144 -10.93 -23.28 9.88
CA ALA A 144 -10.10 -24.21 10.65
C ALA A 144 -9.85 -23.70 12.09
N GLU A 145 -9.59 -22.40 12.26
CA GLU A 145 -9.37 -21.81 13.59
C GLU A 145 -10.65 -21.77 14.43
N MET A 146 -11.84 -21.68 13.81
CA MET A 146 -13.14 -21.73 14.52
C MET A 146 -13.39 -23.06 15.25
N GLU A 147 -12.69 -24.14 14.88
CA GLU A 147 -12.78 -25.42 15.59
C GLU A 147 -12.10 -25.37 16.96
N GLN A 148 -11.10 -24.50 17.14
CA GLN A 148 -10.24 -24.46 18.33
C GLN A 148 -10.34 -23.14 19.10
N ALA A 149 -10.89 -22.09 18.50
CA ALA A 149 -10.94 -20.76 19.08
C ALA A 149 -12.22 -19.99 18.71
N GLU A 150 -12.58 -19.04 19.56
CA GLU A 150 -13.61 -18.04 19.23
C GLU A 150 -13.01 -17.00 18.27
N VAL A 151 -13.58 -16.90 17.06
CA VAL A 151 -13.11 -15.97 16.02
C VAL A 151 -13.91 -14.67 16.09
N ILE A 152 -13.22 -13.57 16.40
CA ILE A 152 -13.82 -12.25 16.57
C ILE A 152 -13.26 -11.28 15.51
N ALA A 153 -14.16 -10.65 14.76
CA ALA A 153 -13.79 -9.61 13.79
C ALA A 153 -13.50 -8.27 14.49
N VAL A 154 -12.24 -7.83 14.46
CA VAL A 154 -11.84 -6.52 14.99
C VAL A 154 -11.64 -5.53 13.85
N ARG A 155 -12.26 -4.35 13.94
CA ARG A 155 -12.07 -3.26 12.96
C ARG A 155 -11.62 -1.99 13.65
N TYR A 156 -10.55 -1.38 13.14
CA TYR A 156 -10.16 -0.04 13.58
C TYR A 156 -11.20 0.99 13.12
N MET A 157 -11.77 1.72 14.08
CA MET A 157 -12.74 2.77 13.83
C MET A 157 -12.17 4.10 14.29
N ARG A 158 -11.89 5.02 13.34
CA ARG A 158 -11.54 6.39 13.70
C ARG A 158 -12.80 7.08 14.21
N ARG A 159 -12.82 7.42 15.51
CA ARG A 159 -13.94 8.17 16.09
C ARG A 159 -14.06 9.52 15.36
N LYS A 160 -15.16 9.72 14.63
CA LYS A 160 -15.50 11.04 14.08
C LYS A 160 -15.83 11.99 15.23
N GLY A 161 -15.25 13.19 15.22
CA GLY A 161 -15.53 14.21 16.23
C GLY A 161 -17.02 14.59 16.26
N LEU A 162 -17.49 15.12 17.41
CA LEU A 162 -18.90 15.46 17.62
C LEU A 162 -19.45 16.39 16.51
N MET A 163 -18.66 17.37 16.08
CA MET A 163 -19.01 18.29 14.99
C MET A 163 -19.18 17.59 13.64
N ALA A 164 -18.34 16.60 13.34
CA ALA A 164 -18.49 15.81 12.11
C ALA A 164 -19.74 14.93 12.15
N ARG A 165 -20.16 14.45 13.32
CA ARG A 165 -21.42 13.69 13.49
C ARG A 165 -22.64 14.60 13.37
N MET A 166 -22.60 15.78 13.99
CA MET A 166 -23.67 16.78 13.89
C MET A 166 -23.81 17.35 12.48
N GLY A 167 -22.71 17.64 11.79
CA GLY A 167 -22.73 18.09 10.40
C GLY A 167 -23.31 17.07 9.42
N MET A 168 -22.96 15.77 9.58
CA MET A 168 -23.58 14.70 8.77
C MET A 168 -25.07 14.56 9.03
N ALA A 169 -25.50 14.66 10.30
CA ALA A 169 -26.92 14.59 10.66
C ALA A 169 -27.70 15.80 10.12
N ALA A 170 -27.12 17.00 10.17
CA ALA A 170 -27.72 18.22 9.62
C ALA A 170 -27.83 18.15 8.08
N ALA A 171 -26.80 17.65 7.39
CA ALA A 171 -26.83 17.46 5.94
C ALA A 171 -27.92 16.46 5.51
N GLN A 172 -28.02 15.31 6.18
CA GLN A 172 -29.08 14.31 5.92
C GLN A 172 -30.49 14.86 6.25
N GLY A 173 -30.60 15.70 7.28
CA GLY A 173 -31.83 16.42 7.61
C GLY A 173 -32.25 17.44 6.55
N ALA A 174 -31.28 18.18 5.99
CA ALA A 174 -31.53 19.13 4.92
C ALA A 174 -31.96 18.46 3.60
N ASP A 175 -31.30 17.36 3.21
CA ASP A 175 -31.64 16.60 2.00
C ASP A 175 -33.06 16.02 2.06
N SER A 176 -33.45 15.48 3.22
CA SER A 176 -34.80 14.94 3.42
C SER A 176 -35.89 16.02 3.46
N LEU A 177 -35.57 17.23 3.91
CA LEU A 177 -36.48 18.38 3.86
C LEU A 177 -36.60 18.96 2.44
N LEU A 178 -35.50 19.06 1.69
CA LEU A 178 -35.49 19.51 0.30
C LEU A 178 -36.27 18.54 -0.60
N LEU A 179 -36.07 17.23 -0.45
CA LEU A 179 -36.85 16.20 -1.16
C LEU A 179 -38.34 16.31 -0.84
N ARG A 180 -38.70 16.52 0.43
CA ARG A 180 -40.11 16.72 0.84
C ARG A 180 -40.72 18.00 0.29
N TRP A 181 -39.95 19.08 0.18
CA TRP A 181 -40.41 20.33 -0.43
C TRP A 181 -40.59 20.19 -1.94
N TRP A 182 -39.66 19.52 -2.62
CA TRP A 182 -39.75 19.29 -4.06
C TRP A 182 -40.95 18.39 -4.42
N GLN A 183 -41.22 17.35 -3.63
CA GLN A 183 -42.41 16.52 -3.77
C GLN A 183 -43.73 17.27 -3.50
N ARG A 184 -43.73 18.26 -2.62
CA ARG A 184 -44.91 19.12 -2.38
C ARG A 184 -45.15 20.12 -3.53
N GLY A 185 -44.10 20.54 -4.22
CA GLY A 185 -44.18 21.44 -5.39
C GLY A 185 -44.65 20.77 -6.68
N GLN A 186 -44.72 19.43 -6.73
CA GLN A 186 -45.19 18.67 -7.91
C GLN A 186 -46.66 18.23 -7.82
N ARG A 187 -47.44 18.69 -6.83
CA ARG A 187 -48.90 18.44 -6.83
C ARG A 187 -49.54 19.24 -7.97
N PRO A 188 -50.22 18.60 -8.94
CA PRO A 188 -50.93 19.33 -9.97
C PRO A 188 -52.06 20.12 -9.28
N LEU A 189 -52.15 21.41 -9.60
CA LEU A 189 -53.29 22.24 -9.19
C LEU A 189 -54.58 21.65 -9.80
N PRO A 190 -55.70 21.67 -9.07
CA PRO A 190 -56.97 21.07 -9.49
C PRO A 190 -57.56 21.72 -10.75
#